data_AF-A0A536UYX6-F1
#
_entry.id   AF-A0A536UYX6-F1
#
_cell.length_a   1.000
_cell.length_b   1.000
_cell.length_c   1.000
_cell.angle_alpha   90.00
_cell.angle_beta   90.00
_cell.angle_gamma   90.00
#
_symmetry.space_group_name_H-M   'P 1'
#
loop_
_entity.id
_entity.type
_entity.pdbx_description
1 polymer ?
#
loop_
_entity_poly.entity_id
_entity_poly.type
_entity_poly.pdbx_seq_one_letter_code
_entity_poly.pdbx_strand_id
1 'polypeptide(L)'
;MNAKKIIAWGAWVGCFLATSAAAADNPAPQETMAQKALARDTVCTVCHNESWRVPVLSIYQTRHGTKADPKAPSCQSCHGSSDAHQKDPAGAHPDVVFATKSKNVSSADQRNTACLACHQTDSKRSHWSGSTHESRDVACVS
;
A
#
# COMPACT_ATOMS: atom_id res chain seq x y z
N MET A 1 23.89 -86.37 37.28
CA MET A 1 22.43 -86.53 37.31
C MET A 1 21.78 -85.15 37.28
N ASN A 2 20.85 -84.96 36.35
CA ASN A 2 19.76 -83.98 36.35
C ASN A 2 20.07 -82.47 36.38
N ALA A 3 20.17 -81.95 35.15
CA ALA A 3 19.37 -80.86 34.60
C ALA A 3 18.48 -80.05 35.56
N LYS A 4 18.63 -78.73 35.52
CA LYS A 4 17.47 -77.81 35.52
C LYS A 4 17.80 -76.47 34.86
N LYS A 5 16.84 -76.05 34.06
CA LYS A 5 16.81 -74.92 33.12
C LYS A 5 17.00 -73.57 33.84
N ILE A 6 17.73 -72.65 33.21
CA ILE A 6 17.62 -71.21 33.48
C ILE A 6 17.18 -70.53 32.19
N ILE A 7 16.16 -69.70 32.38
CA ILE A 7 15.28 -69.06 31.42
C ILE A 7 16.00 -67.85 30.81
N ALA A 8 16.05 -67.79 29.48
CA ALA A 8 16.55 -66.64 28.74
C ALA A 8 15.55 -65.48 28.87
N TRP A 9 15.98 -64.38 29.48
CA TRP A 9 15.29 -63.09 29.43
C TRP A 9 15.73 -62.32 28.19
N GLY A 10 14.74 -61.68 27.58
CA GLY A 10 14.73 -61.27 26.19
C GLY A 10 15.67 -60.13 25.84
N ALA A 11 16.33 -60.27 24.69
CA ALA A 11 16.83 -59.16 23.89
C ALA A 11 15.88 -58.98 22.71
N TRP A 12 14.78 -58.25 22.93
CA TRP A 12 14.00 -57.67 21.84
C TRP A 12 14.75 -56.44 21.33
N VAL A 13 15.57 -56.66 20.30
CA VAL A 13 16.14 -55.58 19.48
C VAL A 13 14.97 -54.98 18.69
N GLY A 14 14.35 -53.95 19.25
CA GLY A 14 13.37 -53.13 18.56
C GLY A 14 14.05 -52.34 17.45
N CYS A 15 13.78 -52.72 16.21
CA CYS A 15 14.10 -51.93 15.02
C CYS A 15 13.25 -50.64 15.06
N PHE A 16 13.82 -49.56 15.57
CA PHE A 16 13.25 -48.22 15.45
C PHE A 16 13.40 -47.75 13.99
N LEU A 17 12.37 -48.01 13.18
CA LEU A 17 12.19 -47.32 11.90
C LEU A 17 11.82 -45.86 12.21
N ALA A 18 12.81 -44.98 12.26
CA ALA A 18 12.60 -43.54 12.25
C ALA A 18 12.15 -43.13 10.83
N THR A 19 10.84 -43.07 10.62
CA THR A 19 10.25 -42.35 9.48
C THR A 19 10.46 -40.86 9.70
N SER A 20 11.49 -40.30 9.07
CA SER A 20 11.64 -38.85 8.94
C SER A 20 10.51 -38.30 8.06
N ALA A 21 9.44 -37.80 8.69
CA ALA A 21 8.48 -36.95 8.01
C ALA A 21 9.15 -35.60 7.76
N ALA A 22 9.60 -35.36 6.53
CA ALA A 22 9.97 -34.02 6.09
C ALA A 22 8.72 -33.16 6.15
N ALA A 23 8.67 -32.22 7.10
CA ALA A 23 7.68 -31.15 7.08
C ALA A 23 7.89 -30.37 5.78
N ALA A 24 6.86 -30.33 4.93
CA ALA A 24 6.87 -29.47 3.76
C ALA A 24 6.87 -28.02 4.25
N ASP A 25 8.00 -27.34 4.12
CA ASP A 25 8.10 -25.89 4.24
C ASP A 25 7.30 -25.26 3.09
N ASN A 26 6.00 -25.11 3.28
CA ASN A 26 5.16 -24.31 2.41
C ASN A 26 5.39 -22.84 2.76
N PRO A 27 6.03 -22.04 1.89
CA PRO A 27 6.15 -20.60 2.13
C PRO A 27 4.76 -19.98 2.20
N ALA A 28 4.57 -19.07 3.15
CA ALA A 28 3.31 -18.34 3.31
C ALA A 28 2.92 -17.64 1.99
N PRO A 29 1.62 -17.49 1.69
CA PRO A 29 1.17 -16.80 0.49
C PRO A 29 1.74 -15.37 0.41
N GLN A 30 2.41 -15.05 -0.69
CA GLN A 30 3.00 -13.73 -0.89
C GLN A 30 1.94 -12.74 -1.36
N GLU A 31 1.84 -11.59 -0.70
CA GLU A 31 0.89 -10.54 -1.08
C GLU A 31 1.16 -10.00 -2.50
N THR A 32 0.10 -9.92 -3.29
CA THR A 32 0.06 -9.29 -4.61
C THR A 32 0.30 -7.78 -4.51
N MET A 33 0.71 -7.16 -5.62
CA MET A 33 0.88 -5.70 -5.70
C MET A 33 -0.41 -4.94 -5.38
N ALA A 34 -1.55 -5.49 -5.80
CA ALA A 34 -2.85 -4.91 -5.51
C ALA A 34 -3.19 -4.93 -4.01
N GLN A 35 -2.86 -6.03 -3.31
CA GLN A 35 -3.03 -6.11 -1.85
C GLN A 35 -2.14 -5.08 -1.15
N LYS A 36 -0.88 -4.94 -1.56
CA LYS A 36 0.04 -3.93 -1.01
C LYS A 36 -0.40 -2.49 -1.30
N ALA A 37 -0.97 -2.22 -2.47
CA ALA A 37 -1.52 -0.89 -2.80
C ALA A 37 -2.71 -0.56 -1.89
N LEU A 38 -3.66 -1.49 -1.75
CA LEU A 38 -4.81 -1.31 -0.86
C LEU A 38 -4.38 -1.12 0.59
N ALA A 39 -3.44 -1.92 1.08
CA ALA A 39 -2.94 -1.80 2.45
C ALA A 39 -2.34 -0.41 2.75
N ARG A 40 -1.60 0.16 1.79
CA ARG A 40 -1.05 1.52 1.89
C ARG A 40 -2.14 2.59 1.96
N ASP A 41 -3.20 2.45 1.17
CA ASP A 41 -4.28 3.43 1.09
C ASP A 41 -5.36 3.25 2.18
N THR A 42 -5.37 2.14 2.92
CA THR A 42 -6.33 1.85 4.00
C THR A 42 -6.46 2.98 5.01
N VAL A 43 -5.37 3.69 5.31
CA VAL A 43 -5.37 4.83 6.23
C VAL A 43 -6.32 5.95 5.79
N CYS A 44 -6.57 6.09 4.48
CA CYS A 44 -7.51 7.06 3.93
C CYS A 44 -8.89 6.43 3.66
N THR A 45 -8.92 5.19 3.15
CA THR A 45 -10.15 4.53 2.71
C THR A 45 -10.97 3.92 3.84
N VAL A 46 -10.44 3.81 5.06
CA VAL A 46 -11.25 3.45 6.24
C VAL A 46 -12.41 4.42 6.43
N CYS A 47 -12.18 5.72 6.17
CA CYS A 47 -13.22 6.73 6.13
C CYS A 47 -13.70 7.00 4.71
N HIS A 48 -12.83 7.24 3.73
CA HIS A 48 -13.22 7.61 2.35
C HIS A 48 -13.61 6.41 1.46
N ASN A 49 -14.36 5.46 2.02
CA ASN A 49 -14.91 4.31 1.29
C ASN A 49 -16.16 4.68 0.47
N GLU A 50 -16.77 3.68 -0.17
CA GLU A 50 -17.98 3.80 -1.00
C GLU A 50 -19.22 4.33 -0.29
N SER A 51 -19.30 4.17 1.03
CA SER A 51 -20.45 4.58 1.86
C SER A 51 -20.27 5.97 2.49
N TRP A 52 -19.09 6.56 2.36
CA TRP A 52 -18.79 7.85 2.97
C TRP A 52 -19.38 9.01 2.20
N ARG A 53 -19.64 10.12 2.90
CA ARG A 53 -20.14 11.36 2.29
C ARG A 53 -19.18 11.98 1.26
N VAL A 54 -17.89 11.67 1.33
CA VAL A 54 -16.87 12.06 0.33
C VAL A 54 -16.15 10.80 -0.16
N PRO A 55 -16.77 9.96 -1.00
CA PRO A 55 -16.17 8.71 -1.44
C PRO A 55 -15.05 8.99 -2.45
N VAL A 56 -13.90 8.32 -2.32
CA VAL A 56 -12.74 8.56 -3.22
C VAL A 56 -12.31 7.35 -4.03
N LEU A 57 -12.97 6.19 -3.85
CA LEU A 57 -12.57 4.92 -4.48
C LEU A 57 -12.63 4.93 -6.01
N SER A 58 -13.30 5.90 -6.63
CA SER A 58 -13.28 6.10 -8.09
C SER A 58 -11.87 6.37 -8.63
N ILE A 59 -10.95 6.86 -7.79
CA ILE A 59 -9.54 7.05 -8.18
C ILE A 59 -8.90 5.75 -8.69
N TYR A 60 -9.31 4.61 -8.16
CA TYR A 60 -8.80 3.30 -8.56
C TYR A 60 -9.18 2.88 -9.99
N GLN A 61 -10.06 3.63 -10.65
CA GLN A 61 -10.40 3.45 -12.07
C GLN A 61 -9.54 4.34 -12.99
N THR A 62 -8.63 5.14 -12.43
CA THR A 62 -7.72 6.01 -13.18
C THR A 62 -6.32 5.40 -13.30
N ARG A 63 -5.46 5.99 -14.14
CA ARG A 63 -4.06 5.57 -14.27
C ARG A 63 -3.28 5.69 -12.97
N HIS A 64 -3.51 6.75 -12.19
CA HIS A 64 -2.83 6.95 -10.91
C HIS A 64 -3.34 6.04 -9.79
N GLY A 65 -4.52 5.43 -9.94
CA GLY A 65 -5.05 4.47 -8.97
C GLY A 65 -4.96 3.01 -9.42
N THR A 66 -4.22 2.68 -10.47
CA THR A 66 -4.12 1.30 -10.96
C THR A 66 -3.32 0.44 -9.96
N LYS A 67 -4.03 -0.27 -9.08
CA LYS A 67 -3.45 -1.03 -7.95
C LYS A 67 -2.45 -2.12 -8.34
N ALA A 68 -2.55 -2.63 -9.57
CA ALA A 68 -1.60 -3.61 -10.10
C ALA A 68 -0.31 -2.98 -10.64
N ASP A 69 -0.27 -1.67 -10.84
CA ASP A 69 0.91 -0.96 -11.33
C ASP A 69 1.81 -0.56 -10.14
N PRO A 70 3.05 -1.08 -10.06
CA PRO A 70 4.00 -0.70 -9.00
C PRO A 70 4.37 0.79 -9.02
N LYS A 71 4.18 1.49 -10.15
CA LYS A 71 4.47 2.92 -10.30
C LYS A 71 3.28 3.81 -9.92
N ALA A 72 2.11 3.24 -9.66
CA ALA A 72 0.96 4.00 -9.22
C ALA A 72 1.25 4.63 -7.84
N PRO A 73 1.01 5.93 -7.67
CA PRO A 73 1.14 6.60 -6.38
C PRO A 73 0.11 6.09 -5.36
N SER A 74 0.29 6.46 -4.09
CA SER A 74 -0.73 6.31 -3.03
C SER A 74 -1.52 7.61 -2.87
N CYS A 75 -2.59 7.57 -2.06
CA CYS A 75 -3.37 8.76 -1.69
C CYS A 75 -2.46 9.90 -1.18
N GLN A 76 -1.53 9.56 -0.28
CA GLN A 76 -0.60 10.50 0.35
C GLN A 76 0.48 11.04 -0.60
N SER A 77 0.75 10.39 -1.73
CA SER A 77 1.70 10.92 -2.72
C SER A 77 1.22 12.25 -3.34
N CYS A 78 -0.10 12.45 -3.41
CA CYS A 78 -0.67 13.71 -3.86
C CYS A 78 -1.10 14.61 -2.68
N HIS A 79 -1.67 14.01 -1.64
CA HIS A 79 -2.32 14.75 -0.54
C HIS A 79 -1.41 15.07 0.66
N GLY A 80 -0.13 14.66 0.63
CA GLY A 80 0.76 14.75 1.80
C GLY A 80 0.46 13.66 2.84
N SER A 81 1.15 13.68 3.99
CA SER A 81 0.89 12.69 5.05
C SER A 81 -0.53 12.85 5.60
N SER A 82 -1.04 14.09 5.65
CA SER A 82 -2.36 14.45 6.14
C SER A 82 -2.61 13.97 7.57
N ASP A 83 -1.58 13.93 8.41
CA ASP A 83 -1.65 13.39 9.77
C ASP A 83 -2.63 14.18 10.66
N ALA A 84 -2.71 15.50 10.46
CA ALA A 84 -3.68 16.35 11.16
C ALA A 84 -5.13 15.99 10.76
N HIS A 85 -5.37 15.78 9.47
CA HIS A 85 -6.67 15.34 8.96
C HIS A 85 -7.07 13.96 9.47
N GLN A 86 -6.11 13.02 9.58
CA GLN A 86 -6.39 11.70 10.14
C GLN A 86 -6.80 11.78 11.63
N LYS A 87 -6.18 12.69 12.40
CA LYS A 87 -6.46 12.87 13.84
C LYS A 87 -7.75 13.65 14.09
N ASP A 88 -8.05 14.65 13.25
CA ASP A 88 -9.27 15.44 13.31
C ASP A 88 -9.89 15.61 11.91
N PRO A 89 -10.66 14.60 11.43
CA PRO A 89 -11.24 14.64 10.10
C PRO A 89 -12.32 15.71 9.89
N ALA A 90 -12.81 16.33 10.96
CA ALA A 90 -13.85 17.36 10.92
C ALA A 90 -13.25 18.78 10.95
N GLY A 91 -12.18 18.99 11.72
CA GLY A 91 -11.54 20.30 11.87
C GLY A 91 -10.32 20.51 10.98
N ALA A 92 -9.66 19.45 10.51
CA ALA A 92 -8.50 19.54 9.62
C ALA A 92 -8.82 18.99 8.22
N HIS A 93 -8.25 19.63 7.20
CA HIS A 93 -8.21 19.16 5.82
C HIS A 93 -6.90 18.42 5.52
N PRO A 94 -6.85 17.62 4.42
CA PRO A 94 -5.59 17.09 3.89
C PRO A 94 -4.54 18.19 3.65
N ASP A 95 -3.26 17.84 3.68
CA ASP A 95 -2.17 18.83 3.53
C ASP A 95 -2.20 19.51 2.16
N VAL A 96 -2.59 18.75 1.13
CA VAL A 96 -2.83 19.27 -0.22
C VAL A 96 -4.29 18.99 -0.62
N VAL A 97 -5.03 20.03 -0.97
CA VAL A 97 -6.44 19.96 -1.35
C VAL A 97 -6.61 20.37 -2.81
N PHE A 98 -6.99 19.41 -3.66
CA PHE A 98 -7.20 19.62 -5.10
C PHE A 98 -8.61 20.08 -5.48
N ALA A 99 -9.57 19.98 -4.56
CA ALA A 99 -10.97 20.32 -4.82
C ALA A 99 -11.13 21.84 -5.06
N THR A 100 -11.25 22.25 -6.32
CA THR A 100 -11.26 23.66 -6.75
C THR A 100 -12.39 24.50 -6.17
N LYS A 101 -13.49 23.86 -5.75
CA LYS A 101 -14.64 24.52 -5.09
C LYS A 101 -14.52 24.57 -3.56
N SER A 102 -13.47 23.99 -2.98
CA SER A 102 -13.25 24.02 -1.54
C SER A 102 -12.77 25.39 -1.09
N LYS A 103 -13.23 25.85 0.08
CA LYS A 103 -12.69 27.05 0.74
C LYS A 103 -11.25 26.87 1.21
N ASN A 104 -10.82 25.62 1.36
CA ASN A 104 -9.49 25.27 1.80
C ASN A 104 -8.66 24.67 0.66
N VAL A 105 -8.93 25.05 -0.59
CA VAL A 105 -8.13 24.62 -1.75
C VAL A 105 -6.69 25.09 -1.58
N SER A 106 -5.72 24.21 -1.82
CA SER A 106 -4.31 24.59 -1.78
C SER A 106 -3.96 25.49 -2.96
N SER A 107 -2.89 26.29 -2.81
CA SER A 107 -2.38 27.12 -3.90
C SER A 107 -2.09 26.29 -5.16
N ALA A 108 -2.06 26.93 -6.33
CA ALA A 108 -1.70 26.24 -7.57
C ALA A 108 -0.32 25.59 -7.48
N ASP A 109 0.66 26.31 -6.93
CA ASP A 109 2.02 25.82 -6.71
C ASP A 109 2.09 24.55 -5.83
N GLN A 110 1.41 24.56 -4.67
CA GLN A 110 1.34 23.38 -3.80
C GLN A 110 0.72 22.16 -4.52
N ARG A 111 -0.33 22.38 -5.32
CA ARG A 111 -0.97 21.30 -6.10
C ARG A 111 -0.06 20.80 -7.21
N ASN A 112 0.65 21.69 -7.88
CA ASN A 112 1.55 21.35 -8.98
C ASN A 112 2.78 20.60 -8.48
N THR A 113 3.31 20.97 -7.31
CA THR A 113 4.46 20.30 -6.67
C THR A 113 4.23 18.80 -6.51
N ALA A 114 3.02 18.37 -6.11
CA ALA A 114 2.66 16.97 -6.01
C ALA A 114 2.76 16.23 -7.36
N CYS A 115 2.38 16.88 -8.46
CA CYS A 115 2.51 16.31 -9.81
C CYS A 115 3.99 16.24 -10.24
N LEU A 116 4.74 17.33 -10.00
CA LEU A 116 6.12 17.48 -10.45
C LEU A 116 7.08 16.53 -9.71
N ALA A 117 6.74 16.09 -8.49
CA ALA A 117 7.50 15.07 -7.78
C ALA A 117 7.72 13.78 -8.60
N CYS A 118 6.85 13.49 -9.57
CA CYS A 118 7.03 12.37 -10.50
C CYS A 118 7.15 12.81 -11.98
N HIS A 119 6.48 13.89 -12.36
CA HIS A 119 6.38 14.31 -13.76
C HIS A 119 7.42 15.34 -14.22
N GLN A 120 8.21 15.93 -13.30
CA GLN A 120 9.19 16.96 -13.65
C GLN A 120 10.24 16.48 -14.68
N THR A 121 10.60 15.20 -14.64
CA THR A 121 11.58 14.60 -15.54
C THR A 121 10.95 13.95 -16.77
N ASP A 122 9.62 13.93 -16.86
CA ASP A 122 8.93 13.35 -18.01
C ASP A 122 8.97 14.32 -19.20
N SER A 123 9.17 13.78 -20.41
CA SER A 123 9.37 14.57 -21.62
C SER A 123 8.21 15.49 -22.00
N LYS A 124 7.01 15.25 -21.49
CA LYS A 124 5.81 16.05 -21.75
C LYS A 124 5.61 17.16 -20.71
N ARG A 125 6.28 17.11 -19.55
CA ARG A 125 6.15 18.13 -18.47
C ARG A 125 7.48 18.70 -17.98
N SER A 126 8.59 18.32 -18.60
CA SER A 126 9.92 18.88 -18.34
C SER A 126 10.02 20.40 -18.54
N HIS A 127 9.13 20.98 -19.34
CA HIS A 127 9.05 22.43 -19.60
C HIS A 127 8.09 23.18 -18.68
N TRP A 128 7.67 22.57 -17.55
CA TRP A 128 6.80 23.24 -16.58
C TRP A 128 7.44 24.53 -16.05
N SER A 129 8.71 24.45 -15.63
CA SER A 129 9.44 25.59 -15.07
C SER A 129 9.71 26.63 -16.14
N GLY A 130 9.36 27.88 -15.85
CA GLY A 130 9.36 29.01 -16.77
C GLY A 130 8.18 29.05 -17.74
N SER A 131 7.20 28.14 -17.62
CA SER A 131 6.05 28.12 -18.53
C SER A 131 5.08 29.28 -18.27
N THR A 132 4.24 29.56 -19.27
CA THR A 132 3.14 30.52 -19.12
C THR A 132 2.10 30.06 -18.10
N HIS A 133 1.91 28.76 -17.89
CA HIS A 133 0.99 28.25 -16.87
C HIS A 133 1.55 28.45 -15.46
N GLU A 134 2.82 28.15 -15.24
CA GLU A 134 3.48 28.37 -13.95
C GLU A 134 3.51 29.86 -13.59
N SER A 135 3.98 30.72 -14.50
CA SER A 135 4.07 32.17 -14.27
C SER A 135 2.73 32.90 -14.13
N ARG A 136 1.61 32.21 -14.38
CA ARG A 136 0.25 32.72 -14.20
C ARG A 136 -0.54 31.96 -13.13
N ASP A 137 0.15 31.23 -12.26
CA ASP A 137 -0.44 30.49 -11.14
C ASP A 137 -1.57 29.52 -11.56
N VAL A 138 -1.43 28.90 -12.74
CA VAL A 138 -2.39 27.90 -13.23
C VAL A 138 -2.05 26.53 -12.65
N ALA A 139 -3.05 25.80 -12.15
CA ALA A 139 -2.83 24.45 -11.64
C ALA A 139 -2.83 23.41 -12.78
N CYS A 140 -2.08 22.32 -12.66
CA CYS A 140 -2.11 21.20 -13.63
C CYS A 140 -3.51 20.57 -13.78
N VAL A 141 -4.37 20.73 -12.77
CA VAL A 141 -5.73 20.19 -12.69
C VAL A 141 -6.82 21.19 -13.09
N SER A 142 -6.44 22.30 -13.75
CA SER A 142 -7.37 23.35 -14.19
C SER A 142 -8.14 22.96 -15.45
#